data_AF-A0A1Q5UJ28-F1
#
_entry.id   AF-A0A1Q5UJ28-F1
#
_cell.length_a   1.000
_cell.length_b   1.000
_cell.length_c   1.000
_cell.angle_alpha   90.00
_cell.angle_beta   90.00
_cell.angle_gamma   90.00
#
_symmetry.space_group_name_H-M   'P 1'
#
loop_
_entity.id
_entity.type
_entity.pdbx_description
1 polymer ?
#
loop_
_entity_poly.entity_id
_entity_poly.type
_entity_poly.pdbx_seq_one_letter_code
_entity_poly.pdbx_strand_id
1 'polypeptide(L)'
;MLSTALIIDQTGITDAPNSVKSLPNLRSVAVIDRTADVEKAAQQILPAHLAFSGQSPHAPDLIIVNEWVKDKFIDTMTQERLRLNREVRSSHADKHVAWKKAVTDAESKGEAKLIKKEGLYMVDVQQSLADAALTL
;
A
#
# COMPACT_ATOMS: atom_id res chain seq x y z
N MET A 1 0.51 37.47 20.86
CA MET A 1 0.78 37.19 19.43
C MET A 1 0.66 35.70 19.04
N LEU A 2 0.41 34.74 19.96
CA LEU A 2 0.11 33.34 19.61
C LEU A 2 -1.39 33.00 19.53
N SER A 3 -2.29 33.92 19.88
CA SER A 3 -3.74 33.69 19.94
C SER A 3 -4.42 33.45 18.59
N THR A 4 -3.70 33.65 17.48
CA THR A 4 -4.19 33.47 16.10
C THR A 4 -3.44 32.39 15.32
N ALA A 5 -2.46 31.71 15.93
CA ALA A 5 -1.66 30.70 15.24
C ALA A 5 -2.33 29.33 15.33
N LEU A 6 -2.40 28.61 14.20
CA LEU A 6 -2.78 27.20 14.13
C LEU A 6 -1.51 26.36 14.34
N ILE A 7 -1.48 25.53 15.38
CA ILE A 7 -0.34 24.66 15.66
C ILE A 7 -0.48 23.36 14.86
N ILE A 8 0.54 22.97 14.10
CA ILE A 8 0.59 21.64 13.49
C ILE A 8 1.43 20.74 14.42
N ASP A 9 0.78 19.82 15.13
CA ASP A 9 1.48 18.82 15.94
C ASP A 9 1.87 17.62 15.07
N GLN A 10 3.14 17.55 14.69
CA GLN A 10 3.72 16.44 13.92
C GLN A 10 4.24 15.29 14.81
N THR A 11 4.16 15.44 16.13
CA THR A 11 4.63 14.44 17.09
C THR A 11 3.49 13.55 17.58
N GLY A 12 2.27 14.08 17.58
CA GLY A 12 1.08 13.42 18.12
C GLY A 12 1.01 13.42 19.66
N ILE A 13 1.98 14.06 20.32
CA ILE A 13 2.15 14.06 21.77
C ILE A 13 1.50 15.30 22.39
N THR A 14 1.26 16.35 21.61
CA THR A 14 0.87 17.66 22.14
C THR A 14 -0.64 17.84 22.10
N ASP A 15 -1.24 18.22 23.23
CA ASP A 15 -2.66 18.57 23.35
C ASP A 15 -2.86 20.09 23.46
N ALA A 16 -2.20 20.85 22.58
CA ALA A 16 -2.34 22.31 22.57
C ALA A 16 -3.71 22.72 22.00
N PRO A 17 -4.40 23.73 22.59
CA PRO A 17 -5.59 24.31 22.00
C PRO A 17 -5.27 24.97 20.65
N ASN A 18 -6.20 24.89 19.69
CA ASN A 18 -6.02 25.33 18.30
C ASN A 18 -4.88 24.61 17.56
N SER A 19 -4.84 23.27 17.67
CA SER A 19 -3.87 22.43 16.97
C SER A 19 -4.52 21.39 16.05
N VAL A 20 -3.79 21.05 14.97
CA VAL A 20 -4.10 19.93 14.07
C VAL A 20 -3.00 18.89 14.25
N LYS A 21 -3.39 17.64 14.53
CA LYS A 21 -2.45 16.51 14.67
C LYS A 21 -2.16 15.89 13.32
N SER A 22 -0.89 15.88 12.95
CA SER A 22 -0.35 15.13 11.81
C SER A 22 0.46 13.97 12.35
N LEU A 23 -0.16 12.80 12.49
CA LEU A 23 0.50 11.62 13.05
C LEU A 23 1.40 10.95 11.98
N PRO A 24 2.75 11.00 12.12
CA PRO A 24 3.66 10.44 11.12
C PRO A 24 3.71 8.91 11.16
N ASN A 25 3.15 8.30 12.21
CA ASN A 25 3.11 6.85 12.38
C ASN A 25 1.84 6.22 11.78
N LEU A 26 0.95 7.02 11.19
CA LEU A 26 -0.23 6.48 10.51
C LEU A 26 0.17 5.80 9.22
N ARG A 27 -0.57 4.74 8.90
CA ARG A 27 -0.41 4.00 7.66
C ARG A 27 -0.92 4.82 6.48
N SER A 28 -0.10 4.96 5.43
CA SER A 28 -0.52 5.53 4.14
C SER A 28 -1.10 4.42 3.25
N VAL A 29 -2.33 4.62 2.77
CA VAL A 29 -3.04 3.64 1.94
C VAL A 29 -3.37 4.24 0.59
N ALA A 30 -3.08 3.52 -0.48
CA ALA A 30 -3.52 3.86 -1.84
C ALA A 30 -4.71 2.99 -2.23
N VAL A 31 -5.73 3.59 -2.85
CA VAL A 31 -6.88 2.87 -3.39
C VAL A 31 -6.96 3.15 -4.88
N ILE A 32 -6.98 2.09 -5.69
CA ILE A 32 -7.06 2.15 -7.14
C ILE A 32 -8.45 1.63 -7.53
N ASP A 33 -9.35 2.55 -7.85
CA ASP A 33 -10.69 2.20 -8.31
C ASP A 33 -10.71 1.80 -9.80
N ARG A 34 -11.87 1.39 -10.29
CA ARG A 34 -12.09 0.91 -11.66
C ARG A 34 -11.76 1.97 -12.74
N THR A 35 -11.90 3.25 -12.43
CA THR A 35 -11.73 4.38 -13.35
C THR A 35 -10.36 5.04 -13.24
N ALA A 36 -9.50 4.54 -12.35
CA ALA A 36 -8.18 5.10 -12.14
C ALA A 36 -7.30 5.05 -13.39
N ASP A 37 -6.48 6.08 -13.57
CA ASP A 37 -5.36 6.09 -14.51
C ASP A 37 -4.23 5.22 -13.94
N VAL A 38 -4.26 3.94 -14.28
CA VAL A 38 -3.37 2.89 -13.76
C VAL A 38 -1.90 3.22 -14.03
N GLU A 39 -1.60 3.77 -15.21
CA GLU A 39 -0.27 4.19 -15.62
C GLU A 39 0.28 5.30 -14.72
N LYS A 40 -0.48 6.37 -14.51
CA LYS A 40 -0.09 7.44 -13.59
C LYS A 40 0.04 6.96 -12.15
N ALA A 41 -0.88 6.10 -11.70
CA ALA A 41 -0.85 5.55 -10.35
C ALA A 41 0.45 4.78 -10.10
N ALA A 42 0.86 3.90 -11.02
CA ALA A 42 2.11 3.16 -10.91
C ALA A 42 3.33 4.09 -10.90
N GLN A 43 3.35 5.11 -11.76
CA GLN A 43 4.42 6.10 -11.85
C GLN A 43 4.59 6.96 -10.60
N GLN A 44 3.54 7.11 -9.78
CA GLN A 44 3.60 7.88 -8.53
C GLN A 44 3.87 6.99 -7.31
N ILE A 45 3.16 5.86 -7.22
CA ILE A 45 3.23 4.97 -6.06
C ILE A 45 4.61 4.30 -5.96
N LEU A 46 5.14 3.82 -7.09
CA LEU A 46 6.39 3.05 -7.08
C LEU A 46 7.60 3.89 -6.66
N PRO A 47 7.84 5.09 -7.22
CA PRO A 47 8.92 5.95 -6.73
C PRO A 47 8.70 6.40 -5.29
N ALA A 48 7.46 6.68 -4.88
CA ALA A 48 7.18 7.03 -3.48
C ALA A 48 7.62 5.92 -2.52
N HIS A 49 7.38 4.66 -2.89
CA HIS A 49 7.83 3.51 -2.12
C HIS A 49 9.35 3.30 -2.20
N LEU A 50 9.99 3.53 -3.36
CA LEU A 50 11.43 3.29 -3.52
C LEU A 50 12.33 4.43 -2.99
N ALA A 51 11.91 5.69 -3.07
CA ALA A 51 12.75 6.87 -2.82
C ALA A 51 13.35 6.92 -1.41
N PHE A 52 12.65 6.36 -0.41
CA PHE A 52 13.10 6.28 0.98
C PHE A 52 13.21 4.83 1.47
N SER A 53 13.40 3.86 0.57
CA SER A 53 13.33 2.42 0.91
C SER A 53 12.05 2.05 1.68
N GLY A 54 10.93 2.68 1.34
CA GLY A 54 9.64 2.47 2.00
C GLY A 54 9.50 3.10 3.40
N GLN A 55 10.48 3.89 3.85
CA GLN A 55 10.46 4.49 5.20
C GLN A 55 9.80 5.87 5.28
N SER A 56 9.30 6.39 4.16
CA SER A 56 8.55 7.64 4.18
C SER A 56 7.18 7.41 4.85
N PRO A 57 6.78 8.23 5.84
CA PRO A 57 5.45 8.22 6.44
C PRO A 57 4.30 8.31 5.44
N HIS A 58 4.57 8.92 4.27
CA HIS A 58 3.57 9.19 3.25
C HIS A 58 3.65 8.23 2.07
N ALA A 59 4.69 7.38 2.00
CA ALA A 59 4.76 6.34 1.00
C ALA A 59 3.67 5.29 1.31
N PRO A 60 2.76 5.00 0.36
CA PRO A 60 1.78 3.95 0.57
C PRO A 60 2.49 2.61 0.84
N ASP A 61 2.13 1.95 1.94
CA ASP A 61 2.59 0.61 2.29
C ASP A 61 1.50 -0.46 2.03
N LEU A 62 0.25 -0.02 1.87
CA LEU A 62 -0.91 -0.83 1.50
C LEU A 62 -1.55 -0.22 0.25
N ILE A 63 -1.71 -1.03 -0.79
CA ILE A 63 -2.35 -0.65 -2.04
C ILE A 63 -3.54 -1.58 -2.26
N ILE A 64 -4.74 -1.02 -2.26
CA ILE A 64 -5.99 -1.74 -2.53
C ILE A 64 -6.34 -1.49 -3.99
N VAL A 65 -6.49 -2.57 -4.75
CA VAL A 65 -6.70 -2.49 -6.20
C VAL A 65 -8.03 -3.13 -6.54
N ASN A 66 -8.84 -2.43 -7.31
CA ASN A 66 -10.06 -2.97 -7.83
C ASN A 66 -9.78 -4.12 -8.83
N GLU A 67 -10.62 -5.16 -8.79
CA GLU A 67 -10.42 -6.40 -9.55
C GLU A 67 -10.34 -6.19 -11.08
N TRP A 68 -11.08 -5.23 -11.64
CA TRP A 68 -11.13 -4.99 -13.09
C TRP A 68 -9.87 -4.33 -13.62
N VAL A 69 -9.09 -3.69 -12.76
CA VAL A 69 -7.84 -3.00 -13.11
C VAL A 69 -6.60 -3.70 -12.53
N LYS A 70 -6.79 -4.78 -11.76
CA LYS A 70 -5.74 -5.54 -11.09
C LYS A 70 -4.64 -5.98 -12.06
N ASP A 71 -4.99 -6.70 -13.12
CA ASP A 71 -4.00 -7.28 -14.04
C ASP A 71 -3.22 -6.18 -14.78
N LYS A 72 -3.93 -5.14 -15.23
CA LYS A 72 -3.32 -3.96 -15.84
C LYS A 72 -2.34 -3.30 -14.87
N PHE A 73 -2.74 -3.10 -13.62
CA PHE A 73 -1.89 -2.48 -12.61
C PHE A 73 -0.64 -3.30 -12.31
N ILE A 74 -0.77 -4.64 -12.22
CA ILE A 74 0.35 -5.56 -12.05
C ILE A 74 1.38 -5.38 -13.18
N ASP A 75 0.90 -5.38 -14.42
CA ASP A 75 1.75 -5.26 -15.60
C ASP A 75 2.45 -3.90 -15.65
N THR A 76 1.70 -2.82 -15.42
CA THR A 76 2.25 -1.47 -15.37
C THR A 76 3.30 -1.32 -14.26
N MET A 77 3.02 -1.80 -13.04
CA MET A 77 3.99 -1.76 -11.93
C MET A 77 5.26 -2.54 -12.23
N THR A 78 5.13 -3.70 -12.88
CA THR A 78 6.27 -4.53 -13.30
C THR A 78 7.13 -3.77 -14.31
N GLN A 79 6.51 -3.20 -15.34
CA GLN A 79 7.18 -2.39 -16.37
C GLN A 79 7.89 -1.15 -15.78
N GLU A 80 7.19 -0.40 -14.91
CA GLU A 80 7.75 0.77 -14.24
C GLU A 80 8.91 0.39 -13.31
N ARG A 81 8.82 -0.75 -12.62
CA ARG A 81 9.93 -1.25 -11.81
C ARG A 81 11.14 -1.59 -12.65
N LEU A 82 10.97 -2.29 -13.77
CA LEU A 82 12.07 -2.56 -14.71
C LEU A 82 12.69 -1.27 -15.25
N ARG A 83 11.89 -0.22 -15.44
CA ARG A 83 12.37 1.12 -15.83
C ARG A 83 13.22 1.77 -14.73
N LEU A 84 12.78 1.69 -13.47
CA LEU A 84 13.46 2.28 -12.30
C LEU A 84 14.66 1.46 -11.80
N ASN A 85 14.65 0.14 -11.98
CA ASN A 85 15.72 -0.78 -11.55
C ASN A 85 17.06 -0.56 -12.28
N ARG A 86 17.13 0.38 -13.22
CA ARG A 86 18.43 0.88 -13.72
C ARG A 86 19.21 1.66 -12.64
N GLU A 87 18.59 2.08 -11.53
CA GLU A 87 19.23 2.98 -10.55
C GLU A 87 19.15 2.59 -9.06
N VAL A 88 18.45 1.52 -8.64
CA VAL A 88 18.22 1.26 -7.20
C VAL A 88 18.92 -0.01 -6.70
N ARG A 89 19.94 0.18 -5.85
CA ARG A 89 20.50 -0.88 -4.99
C ARG A 89 19.63 -1.02 -3.75
N SER A 90 18.79 -2.06 -3.66
CA SER A 90 18.01 -2.30 -2.44
C SER A 90 18.70 -3.31 -1.53
N SER A 91 19.26 -2.86 -0.40
CA SER A 91 19.50 -3.69 0.78
C SER A 91 18.43 -3.36 1.82
N HIS A 92 17.24 -3.96 1.69
CA HIS A 92 16.27 -3.96 2.79
C HIS A 92 16.14 -5.38 3.32
N ALA A 93 16.63 -5.56 4.56
CA ALA A 93 16.54 -6.81 5.28
C ALA A 93 15.08 -7.08 5.63
N ASP A 94 14.61 -8.20 5.10
CA ASP A 94 13.26 -8.76 5.21
C ASP A 94 12.88 -8.94 6.71
N LYS A 95 12.17 -7.99 7.33
CA LYS A 95 11.54 -8.16 8.67
C LYS A 95 10.32 -9.12 8.61
N HIS A 96 10.41 -10.15 7.77
CA HIS A 96 9.33 -10.60 6.91
C HIS A 96 8.95 -12.05 7.22
N VAL A 97 8.19 -12.23 8.31
CA VAL A 97 7.63 -13.54 8.67
C VAL A 97 6.16 -13.46 9.10
N ALA A 98 5.69 -12.33 9.68
CA ALA A 98 4.34 -12.24 10.23
C ALA A 98 3.23 -12.31 9.17
N TRP A 99 3.32 -11.54 8.07
CA TRP A 99 2.28 -11.52 7.05
C TRP A 99 2.24 -12.81 6.22
N LYS A 100 3.39 -13.49 6.05
CA LYS A 100 3.47 -14.78 5.33
C LYS A 100 2.56 -15.83 5.98
N LYS A 101 2.58 -15.92 7.32
CA LYS A 101 1.70 -16.84 8.06
C LYS A 101 0.22 -16.52 7.82
N ALA A 102 -0.15 -15.24 7.88
CA ALA A 102 -1.54 -14.81 7.67
C ALA A 102 -2.02 -15.11 6.24
N VAL A 103 -1.17 -14.88 5.24
CA VAL A 103 -1.50 -15.18 3.84
C VAL A 103 -1.62 -16.68 3.61
N THR A 104 -0.74 -17.51 4.17
CA THR A 104 -0.86 -18.97 4.04
C THR A 104 -2.13 -19.51 4.70
N ASP A 105 -2.55 -18.95 5.85
CA ASP A 105 -3.83 -19.32 6.48
C ASP A 105 -5.02 -18.94 5.58
N ALA A 106 -5.03 -17.73 5.01
CA ALA A 106 -6.08 -17.29 4.09
C ALA A 106 -6.10 -18.11 2.77
N GLU A 107 -4.93 -18.50 2.24
CA GLU A 107 -4.83 -19.41 1.09
C GLU A 107 -5.43 -20.78 1.40
N SER A 108 -5.19 -21.32 2.60
CA SER A 108 -5.74 -22.62 3.02
C SER A 108 -7.28 -22.62 3.11
N LYS A 109 -7.87 -21.44 3.34
CA LYS A 109 -9.32 -21.22 3.40
C LYS A 109 -9.92 -20.88 2.03
N GLY A 110 -9.10 -20.69 1.00
CA GLY A 110 -9.55 -20.23 -0.32
C GLY A 110 -10.02 -18.77 -0.34
N GLU A 111 -9.66 -17.98 0.67
CA GLU A 111 -10.04 -16.56 0.82
C GLU A 111 -9.04 -15.61 0.16
N ALA A 112 -7.85 -16.11 -0.16
CA ALA A 112 -6.82 -15.31 -0.81
C ALA A 112 -5.90 -16.17 -1.69
N LYS A 113 -5.18 -15.51 -2.59
CA LYS A 113 -4.13 -16.11 -3.41
C LYS A 113 -2.92 -15.18 -3.48
N LEU A 114 -1.74 -15.70 -3.15
CA LEU A 114 -0.49 -14.96 -3.29
C LEU A 114 0.00 -14.99 -4.75
N ILE A 115 0.07 -13.82 -5.36
CA ILE A 115 0.69 -13.62 -6.68
C ILE A 115 2.10 -13.07 -6.45
N LYS A 116 3.09 -13.74 -7.04
CA LYS A 116 4.50 -13.33 -7.02
C LYS A 116 4.92 -12.99 -8.45
N LYS A 117 5.30 -11.74 -8.71
CA LYS A 117 5.78 -11.30 -10.03
C LYS A 117 6.99 -10.40 -9.88
N GLU A 118 8.13 -10.84 -10.40
CA GLU A 118 9.39 -10.08 -10.44
C GLU A 118 9.82 -9.42 -9.10
N GLY A 119 9.54 -10.07 -7.96
CA GLY A 119 9.89 -9.54 -6.63
C GLY A 119 8.83 -8.61 -6.02
N LEU A 120 7.69 -8.42 -6.67
CA LEU A 120 6.47 -7.92 -6.04
C LEU A 120 5.64 -9.09 -5.48
N TYR A 121 5.10 -8.89 -4.28
CA TYR A 121 4.15 -9.79 -3.64
C TYR A 121 2.79 -9.12 -3.62
N MET A 122 1.75 -9.84 -4.05
CA MET A 122 0.39 -9.33 -4.07
C MET A 122 -0.57 -10.38 -3.55
N VAL A 123 -1.55 -9.96 -2.78
CA VAL A 123 -2.56 -10.86 -2.22
C VAL A 123 -3.86 -10.54 -2.93
N ASP A 124 -4.31 -11.46 -3.77
CA ASP A 124 -5.61 -11.40 -4.42
C ASP A 124 -6.65 -11.94 -3.45
N VAL A 125 -7.51 -11.08 -2.91
CA VAL A 125 -8.54 -11.47 -1.94
C VAL A 125 -9.76 -11.95 -2.70
N GLN A 126 -10.20 -13.17 -2.40
CA GLN A 126 -11.37 -13.80 -3.00
C GLN A 126 -12.55 -13.71 -2.06
N GLN A 127 -13.74 -13.51 -2.62
CA GLN A 127 -14.96 -13.61 -1.85
C GLN A 127 -15.19 -15.08 -1.47
N SER A 128 -15.40 -15.33 -0.17
CA SER A 128 -15.74 -16.64 0.34
C SER A 128 -17.03 -17.16 -0.31
N LEU A 129 -16.98 -18.40 -0.82
CA LEU A 129 -18.16 -19.09 -1.36
C LEU A 129 -19.27 -19.28 -0.31
N ALA A 130 -18.92 -19.24 1.00
CA ALA A 130 -19.91 -19.31 2.08
C ALA A 130 -20.77 -18.05 2.18
N ASP A 131 -20.23 -16.87 1.81
CA ASP A 131 -20.95 -15.60 1.83
C ASP A 131 -21.76 -15.36 0.56
N ALA A 132 -21.33 -15.92 -0.58
CA ALA A 132 -22.07 -15.86 -1.84
C ALA A 132 -23.40 -16.65 -1.77
N ALA A 133 -23.45 -17.70 -0.95
CA ALA A 133 -24.65 -18.52 -0.76
C ALA A 133 -25.76 -17.84 0.07
N LEU A 134 -25.47 -16.71 0.74
CA LEU A 134 -26.43 -15.96 1.55
C LEU A 134 -27.14 -14.81 0.81
N THR A 135 -26.94 -14.68 -0.50
CA THR A 135 -27.52 -13.58 -1.33
C THR A 135 -28.50 -14.09 -2.41
N LEU A 136 -29.26 -15.16 -2.12
CA LEU A 136 -30.41 -15.58 -2.94
C LEU A 136 -31.68 -15.69 -2.08
#